data_AF-A0A7V3KD94-F1
#
_entry.id   AF-A0A7V3KD94-F1
#
_cell.length_a   1.000
_cell.length_b   1.000
_cell.length_c   1.000
_cell.angle_alpha   90.00
_cell.angle_beta   90.00
_cell.angle_gamma   90.00
#
_symmetry.space_group_name_H-M   'P 1'
#
loop_
_entity.id
_entity.type
_entity.pdbx_description
1 polymer ?
#
loop_
_entity_poly.entity_id
_entity_poly.type
_entity_poly.pdbx_seq_one_letter_code
_entity_poly.pdbx_strand_id
1 'polypeptide(L)'
;MKATAKKSANSKEADSGSLEKVIKELPPDLRQEVLDFARYLLSKRKRTKRKKLKMDWAGALREYRDQYTSLELQKKALEWRIESATRRH
;
A
#
# COMPACT_ATOMS: atom_id res chain seq x y z
N MET A 1 45.08 13.31 -24.83
CA MET A 1 44.49 14.11 -23.73
C MET A 1 43.36 13.30 -23.10
N LYS A 2 43.44 13.04 -21.79
CA LYS A 2 42.48 12.23 -21.02
C LYS A 2 41.27 13.07 -20.59
N ALA A 3 40.08 12.49 -20.67
CA ALA A 3 38.93 12.73 -19.80
C ALA A 3 37.94 11.57 -20.04
N THR A 4 38.11 10.38 -19.47
CA THR A 4 37.55 9.92 -18.17
C THR A 4 36.20 10.52 -17.76
N ALA A 5 35.28 9.58 -17.52
CA ALA A 5 34.21 9.59 -16.52
C ALA A 5 32.87 10.25 -16.88
N LYS A 6 31.90 9.40 -17.24
CA LYS A 6 30.64 9.36 -16.50
C LYS A 6 30.35 7.92 -16.05
N LYS A 7 30.79 7.64 -14.84
CA LYS A 7 30.35 6.55 -13.97
C LYS A 7 29.02 6.96 -13.34
N SER A 8 27.95 6.24 -13.64
CA SER A 8 26.69 6.15 -12.87
C SER A 8 25.74 5.27 -13.67
N ALA A 9 25.03 4.28 -13.15
CA ALA A 9 24.96 3.64 -11.86
C ALA A 9 23.97 2.49 -12.12
N ASN A 10 24.42 1.24 -12.19
CA ASN A 10 23.50 0.11 -12.09
C ASN A 10 24.17 -1.06 -11.37
N SER A 11 24.48 -0.84 -10.11
CA SER A 11 24.83 -1.86 -9.12
C SER A 11 23.58 -2.67 -8.74
N LYS A 12 23.02 -3.46 -9.67
CA LYS A 12 21.86 -4.34 -9.43
C LYS A 12 21.97 -5.72 -10.07
N GLU A 13 23.18 -6.21 -10.26
CA GLU A 13 23.48 -7.61 -10.53
C GLU A 13 24.30 -8.15 -9.37
N ALA A 14 23.71 -8.17 -8.18
CA ALA A 14 24.28 -8.94 -7.07
C ALA A 14 23.66 -10.34 -7.13
N ASP A 15 24.50 -11.33 -7.43
CA ASP A 15 24.44 -12.68 -6.86
C ASP A 15 23.24 -13.60 -7.21
N SER A 16 22.72 -13.55 -8.44
CA SER A 16 21.81 -14.64 -8.90
C SER A 16 22.48 -16.02 -8.85
N GLY A 17 23.78 -16.10 -9.14
CA GLY A 17 24.55 -17.35 -9.10
C GLY A 17 24.94 -17.85 -7.71
N SER A 18 24.83 -17.04 -6.66
CA SER A 18 25.13 -17.44 -5.27
C SER A 18 23.88 -17.95 -4.55
N LEU A 19 22.73 -17.32 -4.77
CA LEU A 19 21.47 -17.73 -4.13
C LEU A 19 21.09 -19.18 -4.47
N GLU A 20 21.22 -19.58 -5.73
CA GLU A 20 20.88 -20.94 -6.18
C GLU A 20 21.81 -22.01 -5.56
N LYS A 21 23.07 -21.67 -5.31
CA LYS A 21 24.03 -22.57 -4.65
C LYS A 21 23.69 -22.74 -3.17
N VAL A 22 23.40 -21.63 -2.49
CA VAL A 22 22.96 -21.64 -1.09
C VAL A 22 21.70 -22.50 -0.93
N ILE A 23 20.68 -22.32 -1.77
CA ILE A 23 19.44 -23.12 -1.71
C ILE A 23 19.70 -24.62 -1.90
N LYS A 24 20.69 -25.01 -2.73
CA LYS A 24 21.07 -26.42 -2.93
C LYS A 24 21.79 -27.02 -1.73
N GLU A 25 22.55 -26.24 -0.98
CA GLU A 25 23.24 -26.70 0.25
C GLU A 25 22.30 -26.78 1.47
N LEU A 26 21.12 -26.16 1.41
CA LEU A 26 20.17 -26.18 2.51
C LEU A 26 19.53 -27.58 2.72
N PRO A 27 19.33 -27.99 3.99
CA PRO A 27 18.46 -29.11 4.37
C PRO A 27 17.04 -28.95 3.82
N PRO A 28 16.32 -30.05 3.55
CA PRO A 28 15.00 -30.02 2.92
C PRO A 28 13.96 -29.21 3.71
N ASP A 29 14.04 -29.21 5.05
CA ASP A 29 13.12 -28.47 5.92
C ASP A 29 13.24 -26.95 5.72
N LEU A 30 14.48 -26.46 5.60
CA LEU A 30 14.75 -25.03 5.42
C LEU A 30 14.45 -24.53 4.00
N ARG A 31 14.42 -25.42 3.00
CA ARG A 31 14.06 -25.05 1.62
C ARG A 31 12.59 -24.62 1.52
N GLN A 32 11.69 -25.21 2.31
CA GLN A 32 10.29 -24.78 2.35
C GLN A 32 10.16 -23.37 2.91
N GLU A 33 10.85 -23.06 4.01
CA GLU A 33 10.82 -21.73 4.62
C GLU A 33 11.35 -20.64 3.67
N VAL A 34 12.44 -20.93 2.94
CA VAL A 34 12.97 -20.02 1.93
C VAL A 34 11.97 -19.79 0.78
N LEU A 35 11.30 -20.85 0.34
CA LEU A 35 10.28 -20.77 -0.71
C LEU A 35 9.08 -19.92 -0.26
N ASP A 36 8.63 -20.09 0.97
CA ASP A 36 7.54 -19.30 1.54
C ASP A 36 7.94 -17.83 1.73
N PHE A 37 9.17 -17.58 2.17
CA PHE A 37 9.70 -16.23 2.28
C PHE A 37 9.83 -15.55 0.91
N ALA A 38 10.29 -16.26 -0.12
CA ALA A 38 10.36 -15.77 -1.49
C ALA A 38 8.96 -15.43 -2.04
N ARG A 39 7.96 -16.30 -1.80
CA ARG A 39 6.55 -16.04 -2.14
C ARG A 39 6.01 -14.83 -1.41
N TYR A 40 6.33 -14.68 -0.13
CA TYR A 40 5.95 -13.52 0.67
C TYR A 40 6.53 -12.24 0.08
N LEU A 41 7.82 -12.20 -0.24
CA LEU A 41 8.48 -11.02 -0.85
C LEU A 41 7.85 -10.65 -2.20
N LEU A 42 7.54 -11.63 -3.04
CA LEU A 42 6.83 -11.41 -4.31
C LEU A 42 5.43 -10.82 -4.08
N SER A 43 4.69 -11.33 -3.10
CA SER A 43 3.36 -10.82 -2.75
C SER A 43 3.40 -9.38 -2.20
N LYS A 44 4.42 -9.06 -1.38
CA LYS A 44 4.64 -7.73 -0.80
C LYS A 44 4.96 -6.70 -1.87
N ARG A 45 5.77 -7.07 -2.87
CA ARG A 45 6.10 -6.21 -4.02
C ARG A 45 4.92 -5.98 -4.96
N LYS A 46 3.95 -6.89 -5.03
CA LYS A 46 2.70 -6.66 -5.78
C LYS A 46 1.74 -5.70 -5.04
N ARG A 47 1.78 -5.67 -3.71
CA ARG A 47 0.95 -4.78 -2.87
C ARG A 47 1.44 -3.31 -2.82
N THR A 48 2.60 -2.97 -3.37
CA THR A 48 3.22 -1.64 -3.17
C THR A 48 2.76 -0.53 -4.11
N LYS A 49 1.74 -0.73 -4.95
CA LYS A 49 0.96 0.41 -5.43
C LYS A 49 -0.04 0.81 -4.35
N ARG A 50 0.46 1.33 -3.22
CA ARG A 50 -0.36 2.09 -2.28
C ARG A 50 -0.99 3.22 -3.09
N LYS A 51 -2.25 3.06 -3.49
CA LYS A 51 -3.01 4.12 -4.15
C LYS A 51 -2.92 5.33 -3.22
N LYS A 52 -2.54 6.49 -3.74
CA LYS A 52 -2.61 7.74 -2.98
C LYS A 52 -4.02 7.83 -2.39
N LEU A 53 -4.12 8.19 -1.12
CA LEU A 53 -5.42 8.44 -0.50
C LEU A 53 -6.11 9.51 -1.35
N LYS A 54 -7.28 9.21 -1.89
CA LYS A 54 -7.91 10.11 -2.86
C LYS A 54 -8.32 11.44 -2.22
N MET A 55 -8.64 11.43 -0.92
CA MET A 55 -9.09 12.61 -0.16
C MET A 55 -10.30 13.32 -0.80
N ASP A 56 -11.07 12.63 -1.66
CA ASP A 56 -12.25 13.19 -2.35
C ASP A 56 -13.34 13.67 -1.37
N TRP A 57 -13.31 13.20 -0.12
CA TRP A 57 -14.20 13.65 0.95
C TRP A 57 -13.80 15.02 1.53
N ALA A 58 -12.54 15.41 1.43
CA ALA A 58 -12.05 16.67 1.99
C ALA A 58 -12.59 17.84 1.15
N GLY A 59 -13.50 18.62 1.74
CA GLY A 59 -14.13 19.75 1.06
C GLY A 59 -15.35 19.40 0.20
N ALA A 60 -15.83 18.14 0.23
CA ALA A 60 -17.01 17.72 -0.52
C ALA A 60 -18.29 18.50 -0.16
N LEU A 61 -18.35 19.11 1.04
CA LEU A 61 -19.49 19.91 1.49
C LEU A 61 -19.30 21.43 1.28
N ARG A 62 -18.26 21.87 0.55
CA ARG A 62 -17.95 23.30 0.41
C ARG A 62 -19.10 24.11 -0.21
N GLU A 63 -19.80 23.54 -1.18
CA GLU A 63 -20.93 24.17 -1.88
C GLU A 63 -22.17 24.36 -0.99
N TYR A 64 -22.25 23.62 0.12
CA TYR A 64 -23.37 23.64 1.05
C TYR A 64 -23.14 24.56 2.25
N ARG A 65 -21.99 25.26 2.30
CA ARG A 65 -21.59 26.08 3.45
C ARG A 65 -22.58 27.19 3.76
N ASP A 66 -23.18 27.79 2.74
CA ASP A 66 -24.15 28.88 2.89
C ASP A 66 -25.59 28.36 3.01
N GLN A 67 -25.81 27.07 2.75
CA GLN A 67 -27.13 26.43 2.82
C GLN A 67 -27.40 25.77 4.17
N TYR A 68 -26.33 25.36 4.87
CA TYR A 68 -26.45 24.66 6.14
C TYR A 68 -25.49 25.23 7.18
N THR A 69 -26.03 25.50 8.35
CA THR A 69 -25.26 25.74 9.56
C THR A 69 -24.68 24.43 10.11
N SER A 70 -23.60 24.52 10.87
CA SER A 70 -23.02 23.36 11.55
C SER A 70 -24.03 22.62 12.44
N LEU A 71 -24.98 23.34 13.02
CA LEU A 71 -26.01 22.78 13.90
C LEU A 71 -27.02 21.93 13.11
N GLU A 72 -27.42 22.37 11.92
CA GLU A 72 -28.36 21.62 11.07
C GLU A 72 -27.74 20.33 10.56
N LEU A 73 -26.47 20.37 10.17
CA LEU A 73 -25.72 19.16 9.78
C LEU A 73 -25.61 18.17 10.95
N GLN A 74 -25.40 18.66 12.17
CA GLN A 74 -25.36 17.81 13.36
C GLN A 74 -26.72 17.14 13.62
N LYS A 75 -27.83 17.88 13.49
CA LYS A 75 -29.18 17.33 13.63
C LYS A 75 -29.45 16.26 12.57
N LYS A 76 -29.13 16.54 11.30
CA LYS A 76 -29.25 15.57 10.19
C LYS A 76 -28.42 14.31 10.42
N ALA A 77 -27.19 14.45 10.93
CA ALA A 77 -26.34 13.31 11.25
C ALA A 77 -26.94 12.41 12.35
N LEU A 78 -27.62 12.99 13.35
CA LEU A 78 -28.33 12.23 14.39
C LEU A 78 -29.54 11.49 13.82
N GLU A 79 -30.35 12.17 12.99
CA GLU A 79 -31.49 11.56 12.29
C GLU A 79 -31.05 10.32 11.50
N TRP A 80 -30.00 10.44 10.67
CA TRP A 80 -29.48 9.33 9.87
C TRP A 80 -28.95 8.17 10.72
N ARG A 81 -28.32 8.45 11.86
CA ARG A 81 -27.84 7.40 12.77
C ARG A 81 -29.01 6.60 13.35
N ILE A 82 -30.08 7.27 13.76
CA ILE A 82 -31.27 6.64 14.31
C ILE A 82 -32.00 5.87 13.20
N GLU A 83 -32.25 6.48 12.04
CA GLU A 83 -32.91 5.85 10.90
C GLU A 83 -32.16 4.58 10.43
N SER A 84 -30.83 4.65 10.34
CA SER A 84 -30.00 3.51 9.94
C SER A 84 -29.98 2.37 10.97
N ALA A 85 -30.28 2.67 12.24
CA ALA A 85 -30.43 1.66 13.29
C ALA A 85 -31.82 1.02 13.24
N THR A 86 -32.86 1.80 12.97
CA THR A 86 -34.24 1.31 12.88
C THR A 86 -34.47 0.45 11.64
N ARG A 87 -33.83 0.74 10.50
CA ARG A 87 -33.98 -0.04 9.25
C ARG A 87 -33.32 -1.42 9.26
N ARG A 88 -32.59 -1.79 10.32
CA ARG A 88 -31.93 -3.10 10.46
C ARG A 88 -32.76 -4.14 11.23
N HIS A 89 -33.99 -3.80 11.62
CA HIS A 89 -34.98 -4.70 12.20
C HIS A 89 -36.17 -4.81 11.26
#